data_AF-A0A349TIW6-F1
#
_entry.id   AF-A0A349TIW6-F1
#
_cell.length_a   1.000
_cell.length_b   1.000
_cell.length_c   1.000
_cell.angle_alpha   90.00
_cell.angle_beta   90.00
_cell.angle_gamma   90.00
#
_symmetry.space_group_name_H-M   'P 1'
#
loop_
_entity.id
_entity.type
_entity.pdbx_description
1 polymer ?
#
loop_
_entity_poly.entity_id
_entity_poly.type
_entity_poly.pdbx_seq_one_letter_code
_entity_poly.pdbx_strand_id
1 'polypeptide(L)'
;SLDYVFLFMPIEAAYSAAMQADKDLFQFAFEKNIIFVVPTTLLTTLKTVQNLWRLAQQNQNANEIADRAGALYDKFVAFVDDLDEIGHRIDATKKSFDKAQNKLVSGRGNLIRRAEHLKELGAKTSKKQKTGLIETASADALLDTPAADAEPEESNASDEKTRH
;
A
#
# COMPACT_ATOMS: atom_id res chain seq x y z
N SER A 1 -2.14 11.67 42.58
CA SER A 1 -3.61 11.72 42.60
C SER A 1 -4.01 12.65 43.72
N LEU A 2 -4.85 13.64 43.45
CA LEU A 2 -5.48 14.44 44.51
C LEU A 2 -6.89 13.86 44.67
N ASP A 3 -7.09 13.06 45.71
CA ASP A 3 -8.34 12.34 45.93
C ASP A 3 -9.27 13.22 46.77
N TYR A 4 -10.33 13.74 46.16
CA TYR A 4 -11.36 14.49 46.89
C TYR A 4 -12.32 13.51 47.59
N VAL A 5 -12.67 13.83 48.84
CA VAL A 5 -13.69 13.10 49.60
C VAL A 5 -14.99 13.91 49.58
N PHE A 6 -16.07 13.28 49.12
CA PHE A 6 -17.40 13.87 49.19
C PHE A 6 -18.01 13.62 50.57
N LEU A 7 -18.26 14.69 51.33
CA LEU A 7 -18.95 14.63 52.61
C LEU A 7 -20.43 14.94 52.41
N PHE A 8 -21.27 13.91 52.54
CA PHE A 8 -22.71 14.03 52.34
C PHE A 8 -23.42 14.56 53.58
N MET A 9 -24.17 15.65 53.41
CA MET A 9 -24.98 16.30 54.43
C MET A 9 -26.48 16.11 54.11
N PRO A 10 -27.19 15.21 54.80
CA PRO A 10 -28.57 14.85 54.45
C PRO A 10 -29.59 15.96 54.76
N ILE A 11 -29.26 16.88 55.67
CA ILE A 11 -30.14 17.97 56.10
C ILE A 11 -29.58 19.28 55.58
N GLU A 12 -30.17 19.79 54.50
CA GLU A 12 -29.72 21.01 53.82
C GLU A 12 -29.83 22.27 54.70
N ALA A 13 -30.86 22.35 55.54
CA ALA A 13 -31.02 23.43 56.51
C ALA A 13 -29.87 23.47 57.54
N ALA A 14 -29.38 22.30 57.98
CA ALA A 14 -28.25 22.21 58.90
C ALA A 14 -26.94 22.62 58.21
N TYR A 15 -26.73 22.23 56.94
CA TYR A 15 -25.60 22.68 56.14
C TYR A 15 -25.60 24.22 55.97
N SER A 16 -26.76 24.81 55.63
CA SER A 16 -26.90 26.27 55.51
C SER A 16 -26.64 26.99 56.83
N ALA A 17 -27.18 26.47 57.94
CA ALA A 17 -26.93 27.02 59.28
C ALA A 17 -25.45 26.96 59.66
N ALA A 18 -24.75 25.86 59.34
CA ALA A 18 -23.32 25.72 59.58
C ALA A 18 -22.49 26.72 58.76
N MET A 19 -22.79 26.90 57.47
CA MET A 19 -22.12 27.89 56.60
C MET A 19 -22.39 29.34 57.03
N GLN A 20 -23.53 29.62 57.66
CA GLN A 20 -23.84 30.94 58.21
C GLN A 20 -23.09 31.20 59.53
N ALA A 21 -22.94 30.17 60.36
CA ALA A 21 -22.23 30.26 61.63
C ALA A 21 -20.70 30.38 61.44
N ASP A 22 -20.15 29.69 60.44
CA ASP A 22 -18.74 29.74 60.07
C ASP A 22 -18.59 29.86 58.56
N LYS A 23 -18.18 31.06 58.10
CA LYS A 23 -18.02 31.39 56.68
C LYS A 23 -16.78 30.77 56.06
N ASP A 24 -15.78 30.42 56.86
CA ASP A 24 -14.50 29.88 56.39
C ASP A 24 -14.53 28.34 56.31
N LEU A 25 -15.57 27.71 56.85
CA LEU A 25 -15.73 26.26 56.88
C LEU A 25 -15.66 25.60 55.49
N PHE A 26 -16.19 26.26 54.45
CA PHE A 26 -16.06 25.76 53.07
C PHE A 26 -14.60 25.72 52.61
N GLN A 27 -13.88 26.83 52.79
CA GLN A 27 -12.49 26.95 52.38
C GLN A 27 -11.61 25.97 53.16
N PHE A 28 -11.82 25.87 54.48
CA PHE A 28 -11.14 24.90 55.34
C PHE A 28 -11.34 23.46 54.87
N ALA A 29 -12.56 23.07 54.51
CA ALA A 29 -12.85 21.73 53.99
C ALA A 29 -12.20 21.52 52.61
N PHE A 30 -12.27 22.52 51.73
CA PHE A 30 -11.72 22.47 50.39
C PHE A 30 -10.19 22.29 50.41
N GLU A 31 -9.47 23.01 51.27
CA GLU A 31 -8.01 22.85 51.48
C GLU A 31 -7.63 21.47 52.00
N LYS A 32 -8.58 20.77 52.65
CA LYS A 32 -8.44 19.37 53.08
C LYS A 32 -8.94 18.37 52.03
N ASN A 33 -9.24 18.82 50.82
CA ASN A 33 -9.82 18.01 49.74
C ASN A 33 -11.19 17.40 50.10
N ILE A 34 -11.97 18.08 50.95
CA ILE A 34 -13.33 17.67 51.33
C ILE A 34 -14.34 18.58 50.63
N ILE A 35 -15.26 17.98 49.89
CA ILE A 35 -16.36 18.69 49.22
C ILE A 35 -17.67 18.31 49.90
N PHE A 36 -18.35 19.31 50.46
CA PHE A 36 -19.71 19.12 50.96
C PHE A 36 -20.69 18.90 49.81
N VAL A 37 -21.53 17.87 49.95
CA VAL A 37 -22.62 17.59 49.01
C VAL A 37 -23.92 17.39 49.79
N VAL A 38 -24.99 18.02 49.31
CA VAL A 38 -26.35 17.89 49.85
C VAL A 38 -27.22 17.12 48.84
N PRO A 39 -28.44 16.66 49.19
CA PRO A 39 -29.27 15.88 48.27
C PRO A 39 -29.46 16.53 46.88
N THR A 40 -29.55 17.85 46.83
CA THR A 40 -29.71 18.63 45.59
C THR A 40 -28.46 18.68 44.72
N THR A 41 -27.26 18.60 45.30
CA THR A 41 -25.98 18.72 44.59
C THR A 41 -25.27 17.39 44.35
N LEU A 42 -25.63 16.34 45.10
CA LEU A 42 -25.00 15.02 45.01
C LEU A 42 -25.12 14.42 43.60
N LEU A 43 -26.34 14.36 43.05
CA LEU A 43 -26.57 13.75 41.74
C LEU A 43 -25.83 14.49 40.62
N THR A 44 -25.83 15.83 40.67
CA THR A 44 -25.09 16.67 39.72
C THR A 44 -23.60 16.39 39.80
N THR A 45 -23.05 16.31 41.01
CA THR A 45 -21.62 16.06 41.24
C THR A 45 -21.20 14.68 40.74
N LEU A 46 -21.98 13.64 41.04
CA LEU A 46 -21.73 12.28 40.55
C LEU A 46 -21.80 12.19 39.03
N LYS A 47 -22.78 12.85 38.40
CA LYS A 47 -22.87 12.94 36.92
C LYS A 47 -21.65 13.64 36.33
N THR A 48 -21.14 14.69 36.97
CA THR A 48 -19.91 15.38 36.55
C THR A 48 -18.71 14.44 36.59
N VAL A 49 -18.54 13.68 37.68
CA VAL A 49 -17.45 12.69 37.80
C VAL A 49 -17.57 11.61 36.71
N GLN A 50 -18.78 11.06 36.51
CA GLN A 50 -19.03 10.07 35.46
C GLN A 50 -18.69 10.64 34.06
N ASN A 51 -19.10 11.88 33.78
CA ASN A 51 -18.81 12.54 32.52
C ASN A 51 -17.31 12.76 32.33
N LEU A 52 -16.59 13.12 33.40
CA LEU A 52 -15.14 13.32 33.37
C LEU A 52 -14.40 12.01 33.07
N TRP A 53 -14.80 10.90 33.69
CA TRP A 53 -14.26 9.58 33.37
C TRP A 53 -14.54 9.18 31.94
N ARG A 54 -15.77 9.41 31.45
CA ARG A 54 -16.11 9.13 30.05
C ARG A 54 -15.24 9.93 29.09
N LEU A 55 -15.02 11.22 29.38
CA LEU A 55 -14.17 12.09 28.58
C LEU A 55 -12.70 11.62 28.61
N ALA A 56 -12.19 11.26 29.78
CA ALA A 56 -10.83 10.72 29.93
C ALA A 56 -10.65 9.43 29.12
N GLN A 57 -11.59 8.49 29.22
CA GLN A 57 -11.56 7.25 28.46
C GLN A 57 -11.66 7.50 26.94
N GLN A 58 -12.51 8.43 26.52
CA GLN A 58 -12.62 8.81 25.10
C GLN A 58 -11.32 9.40 24.57
N ASN A 59 -10.65 10.27 25.33
CA ASN A 59 -9.35 10.81 24.94
C ASN A 59 -8.29 9.72 24.83
N GLN A 60 -8.23 8.81 25.81
CA GLN A 60 -7.28 7.69 25.77
C GLN A 60 -7.51 6.81 24.54
N ASN A 61 -8.77 6.45 24.27
CA ASN A 61 -9.12 5.64 23.10
C ASN A 61 -8.80 6.37 21.79
N ALA A 62 -9.04 7.69 21.71
CA ALA A 62 -8.73 8.47 20.52
C ALA A 62 -7.22 8.50 20.22
N ASN A 63 -6.38 8.66 21.24
CA ASN A 63 -4.93 8.58 21.10
C ASN A 63 -4.50 7.19 20.63
N GLU A 64 -5.03 6.13 21.24
CA GLU A 64 -4.71 4.76 20.85
C GLU A 64 -5.16 4.43 19.41
N ILE A 65 -6.31 4.95 18.98
CA ILE A 65 -6.78 4.84 17.60
C ILE A 65 -5.83 5.57 16.66
N ALA A 66 -5.39 6.78 17.00
CA ALA A 66 -4.46 7.56 16.17
C ALA A 66 -3.11 6.83 16.01
N ASP A 67 -2.55 6.31 17.10
CA ASP A 67 -1.28 5.57 17.08
C ASP A 67 -1.39 4.30 16.21
N ARG A 68 -2.48 3.53 16.39
CA ARG A 68 -2.73 2.32 15.59
C ARG A 68 -2.99 2.65 14.13
N ALA A 69 -3.70 3.73 13.83
CA ALA A 69 -3.95 4.17 12.47
C ALA A 69 -2.66 4.60 11.76
N GLY A 70 -1.77 5.32 12.45
CA GLY A 70 -0.44 5.68 11.94
C GLY A 70 0.39 4.44 11.61
N ALA A 71 0.52 3.53 12.56
CA ALA A 71 1.27 2.28 12.35
C ALA A 71 0.67 1.39 11.24
N LEU A 72 -0.66 1.40 11.07
CA LEU A 72 -1.33 0.70 9.97
C LEU A 72 -1.00 1.35 8.63
N TYR A 73 -1.02 2.68 8.56
CA TYR A 73 -0.69 3.43 7.34
C TYR A 73 0.75 3.17 6.91
N ASP A 74 1.71 3.22 7.83
CA ASP A 74 3.11 2.93 7.53
C ASP A 74 3.30 1.52 6.96
N LYS A 75 2.63 0.52 7.55
CA LYS A 75 2.63 -0.87 7.03
C LYS A 75 1.98 -0.98 5.67
N PHE A 76 0.92 -0.21 5.43
CA PHE A 76 0.26 -0.20 4.13
C PHE A 76 1.17 0.36 3.04
N VAL A 77 1.89 1.46 3.32
CA VAL A 77 2.88 2.04 2.39
C VAL A 77 3.98 1.02 2.09
N ALA A 78 4.58 0.41 3.11
CA ALA A 78 5.61 -0.61 2.91
C ALA A 78 5.10 -1.80 2.08
N PHE A 79 3.85 -2.21 2.28
CA PHE A 79 3.25 -3.28 1.49
C PHE A 79 3.02 -2.90 0.02
N VAL A 80 2.73 -1.63 -0.27
CA VAL A 80 2.67 -1.13 -1.66
C VAL A 80 4.05 -1.22 -2.31
N ASP A 81 5.11 -0.83 -1.61
CA ASP A 81 6.49 -0.94 -2.12
C ASP A 81 6.87 -2.41 -2.40
N ASP A 82 6.49 -3.33 -1.51
CA ASP A 82 6.69 -4.77 -1.71
C ASP A 82 5.98 -5.27 -2.99
N LEU A 83 4.75 -4.78 -3.26
CA LEU A 83 4.00 -5.13 -4.47
C LEU A 83 4.65 -4.57 -5.74
N ASP A 84 5.17 -3.35 -5.70
CA ASP A 84 5.91 -2.76 -6.82
C ASP A 84 7.18 -3.56 -7.12
N GLU A 85 7.92 -3.99 -6.09
CA GLU A 85 9.09 -4.85 -6.26
C GLU A 85 8.72 -6.19 -6.92
N ILE A 86 7.61 -6.81 -6.48
CA ILE A 86 7.09 -8.03 -7.09
C ILE A 86 6.75 -7.79 -8.57
N GLY A 87 6.09 -6.67 -8.90
CA GLY A 87 5.78 -6.28 -10.28
C GLY A 87 7.05 -6.24 -11.14
N HIS A 88 8.10 -5.58 -10.67
CA HIS A 88 9.38 -5.54 -11.37
C HIS A 88 10.03 -6.91 -11.57
N ARG A 89 9.95 -7.79 -10.56
CA ARG A 89 10.48 -9.16 -10.65
C ARG A 89 9.70 -10.01 -11.66
N ILE A 90 8.38 -9.84 -11.74
CA ILE A 90 7.54 -10.49 -12.75
C ILE A 90 7.95 -10.04 -14.16
N ASP A 91 8.12 -8.74 -14.37
CA ASP A 91 8.56 -8.20 -15.67
C ASP A 91 9.96 -8.71 -16.07
N ALA A 92 10.90 -8.76 -15.11
CA ALA A 92 12.23 -9.31 -15.34
C ALA A 92 12.18 -10.82 -15.71
N THR A 93 11.29 -11.56 -15.05
CA THR A 93 11.06 -12.98 -15.34
C THR A 93 10.47 -13.15 -16.73
N LYS A 94 9.47 -12.34 -17.10
CA LYS A 94 8.88 -12.33 -18.44
C LYS A 94 9.91 -12.03 -19.52
N LYS A 95 10.75 -11.00 -19.35
CA LYS A 95 11.85 -10.70 -20.28
C LYS A 95 12.83 -11.87 -20.43
N SER A 96 13.13 -12.56 -19.32
CA SER A 96 14.02 -13.72 -19.33
C SER A 96 13.38 -14.91 -20.06
N PHE A 97 12.09 -15.12 -19.86
CA PHE A 97 11.29 -16.11 -20.58
C PHE A 97 11.26 -15.81 -22.08
N ASP A 98 10.92 -14.58 -22.48
CA ASP A 98 10.88 -14.15 -23.88
C ASP A 98 12.25 -14.32 -24.55
N LYS A 99 13.34 -13.99 -23.85
CA LYS A 99 14.71 -14.21 -24.34
C LYS A 99 15.02 -15.70 -24.53
N ALA A 100 14.57 -16.56 -23.64
CA ALA A 100 14.74 -18.01 -23.76
C ALA A 100 13.91 -18.57 -24.92
N GLN A 101 12.67 -18.11 -25.06
CA GLN A 101 11.78 -18.47 -26.17
C GLN A 101 12.36 -18.03 -27.51
N ASN A 102 12.91 -16.83 -27.60
CA ASN A 102 13.62 -16.34 -28.78
C ASN A 102 14.82 -17.23 -29.13
N LYS A 103 15.64 -17.62 -28.17
CA LYS A 103 16.76 -18.54 -28.44
C LYS A 103 16.30 -19.92 -28.91
N LEU A 104 15.12 -20.36 -28.46
CA LEU A 104 14.58 -21.68 -28.76
C LEU A 104 13.86 -21.74 -30.10
N VAL A 105 12.97 -20.78 -30.38
CA VAL A 105 11.96 -20.86 -31.46
C VAL A 105 12.10 -19.73 -32.50
N SER A 106 12.08 -18.46 -32.11
CA SER A 106 11.91 -17.33 -33.07
C SER A 106 13.22 -16.66 -33.52
N GLY A 107 14.23 -16.58 -32.67
CA GLY A 107 15.45 -15.80 -32.92
C GLY A 107 16.32 -16.30 -34.09
N ARG A 108 17.16 -15.39 -34.62
CA ARG A 108 18.10 -15.70 -35.71
C ARG A 108 19.08 -16.81 -35.30
N GLY A 109 18.98 -17.95 -35.97
CA GLY A 109 19.71 -19.16 -35.63
C GLY A 109 19.17 -19.83 -34.37
N ASN A 110 17.84 -19.88 -34.17
CA ASN A 110 17.20 -20.58 -33.07
C ASN A 110 17.64 -22.06 -32.96
N LEU A 111 17.59 -22.59 -31.74
CA LEU A 111 18.11 -23.93 -31.41
C LEU A 111 17.34 -25.05 -32.12
N ILE A 112 16.01 -24.93 -32.29
CA ILE A 112 15.20 -25.94 -32.97
C ILE A 112 15.70 -26.11 -34.41
N ARG A 113 15.88 -25.02 -35.14
CA ARG A 113 16.36 -25.05 -36.52
C ARG A 113 17.79 -25.57 -36.64
N ARG A 114 18.70 -25.16 -35.74
CA ARG A 114 20.07 -25.71 -35.73
C ARG A 114 20.06 -27.23 -35.48
N ALA A 115 19.20 -27.70 -34.58
CA ALA A 115 19.09 -29.11 -34.25
C ALA A 115 18.47 -29.93 -35.39
N GLU A 116 17.41 -29.43 -36.06
CA GLU A 116 16.82 -30.11 -37.21
C GLU A 116 17.78 -30.10 -38.42
N HIS A 117 18.47 -28.99 -38.69
CA HIS A 117 19.48 -28.95 -39.77
C HIS A 117 20.62 -29.95 -39.53
N LEU A 118 21.08 -30.11 -38.28
CA LEU A 118 22.11 -31.10 -37.95
C LEU A 118 21.62 -32.55 -38.16
N LYS A 119 20.33 -32.81 -37.93
CA LYS A 119 19.70 -34.11 -38.17
C LYS A 119 19.53 -34.39 -39.66
N GLU A 120 19.20 -33.39 -40.48
CA GLU A 120 19.21 -33.49 -41.95
C GLU A 120 20.61 -33.87 -42.49
N LEU A 121 21.67 -33.34 -41.87
CA LEU A 121 23.06 -33.68 -42.19
C LEU A 121 23.49 -35.08 -41.72
N GLY A 122 22.59 -35.88 -41.14
CA GLY A 122 22.84 -37.29 -40.81
C GLY A 122 23.20 -37.58 -39.35
N ALA A 123 22.98 -36.63 -38.43
CA ALA A 123 23.17 -36.89 -37.00
C ALA A 123 22.19 -37.97 -36.50
N LYS A 124 22.71 -38.97 -35.78
CA LYS A 124 21.91 -40.07 -35.21
C LYS A 124 21.06 -39.57 -34.04
N THR A 125 19.76 -39.34 -34.27
CA THR A 125 18.80 -38.94 -33.23
C THR A 125 17.74 -40.01 -33.00
N SER A 126 17.45 -40.38 -31.76
CA SER A 126 16.44 -41.40 -31.42
C SER A 126 15.02 -40.84 -31.17
N LYS A 127 14.88 -39.53 -30.93
CA LYS A 127 13.60 -38.87 -30.62
C LYS A 127 13.32 -37.73 -31.60
N LYS A 128 12.04 -37.55 -31.97
CA LYS A 128 11.57 -36.46 -32.84
C LYS A 128 10.92 -35.35 -32.02
N GLN A 129 11.15 -34.10 -32.42
CA GLN A 129 10.46 -32.93 -31.86
C GLN A 129 9.03 -32.82 -32.41
N LYS A 130 8.15 -32.12 -31.69
CA LYS A 130 6.75 -31.90 -32.12
C LYS A 130 6.70 -31.06 -33.39
N THR A 131 5.95 -31.50 -34.40
CA THR A 131 5.86 -30.86 -35.73
C THR A 131 5.47 -29.38 -35.67
N GLY A 132 4.46 -29.02 -34.86
CA GLY A 132 4.02 -27.62 -34.76
C GLY A 132 5.06 -26.65 -34.18
N LEU A 133 6.00 -27.13 -33.35
CA LEU A 133 7.11 -26.32 -32.83
C LEU A 133 8.18 -26.08 -33.90
N ILE A 134 8.39 -27.05 -34.81
CA ILE A 134 9.32 -26.94 -35.94
C ILE A 134 8.76 -25.96 -36.97
N GLU A 135 7.47 -26.05 -37.30
CA GLU A 135 6.79 -25.14 -38.22
C GLU A 135 6.84 -23.70 -37.71
N THR A 136 6.53 -23.47 -36.43
CA THR A 136 6.58 -22.13 -35.83
C THR A 136 8.01 -21.57 -35.85
N ALA A 137 9.02 -22.39 -35.53
CA ALA A 137 10.43 -21.97 -35.54
C ALA A 137 11.01 -21.72 -36.93
N SER A 138 10.34 -22.24 -37.97
CA SER A 138 10.75 -22.12 -39.38
C SER A 138 9.96 -21.02 -40.11
N ALA A 139 8.70 -20.80 -39.74
CA ALA A 139 7.82 -19.76 -40.31
C ALA A 139 8.32 -18.33 -40.01
N ASP A 140 8.94 -18.11 -38.85
CA ASP A 140 9.51 -16.81 -38.45
C ASP A 140 10.65 -16.36 -39.39
N ALA A 141 11.26 -17.28 -40.16
CA ALA A 141 12.30 -16.96 -41.13
C ALA A 141 11.77 -16.34 -42.44
N LEU A 142 10.48 -16.52 -42.76
CA LEU A 142 9.86 -15.96 -43.98
C LEU A 142 9.52 -14.46 -43.82
N LEU A 143 9.55 -13.93 -42.60
CA LEU A 143 9.28 -12.51 -42.30
C LEU A 143 10.56 -11.66 -42.21
N ASP A 144 11.75 -12.27 -42.14
CA ASP A 144 13.06 -11.60 -41.99
C ASP A 144 13.87 -11.56 -43.31
N THR A 145 13.22 -11.83 -44.45
CA THR A 145 13.83 -11.59 -45.77
C THR A 145 13.92 -10.08 -45.99
N PRO A 146 15.12 -9.48 -46.13
CA PRO A 146 15.20 -8.13 -46.67
C PRO A 146 14.61 -8.20 -48.08
N ALA A 147 13.71 -7.28 -48.41
CA ALA A 147 13.26 -7.07 -49.78
C ALA A 147 14.49 -6.82 -50.65
N ALA A 148 14.97 -7.85 -51.34
CA ALA A 148 16.03 -7.75 -52.32
C ALA A 148 15.41 -7.30 -53.65
N ASP A 149 16.06 -6.30 -54.24
CA ASP A 149 16.01 -5.90 -55.64
C ASP A 149 14.74 -5.18 -56.12
N ALA A 150 14.61 -3.90 -55.73
CA ALA A 150 14.03 -2.90 -56.62
C ALA A 150 15.15 -2.38 -57.53
N GLU A 151 15.13 -2.79 -58.80
CA GLU A 151 15.95 -2.21 -59.87
C GLU A 151 15.76 -0.67 -59.90
N PRO A 152 16.82 0.13 -60.12
CA PRO A 152 16.64 1.55 -60.34
C PRO A 152 16.10 1.76 -61.76
N GLU A 153 14.85 2.21 -61.88
CA GLU A 153 14.33 2.77 -63.12
C GLU A 153 15.18 3.98 -63.54
N GLU A 154 15.81 3.87 -64.71
CA GLU A 154 16.34 5.02 -65.44
C GLU A 154 15.19 5.98 -65.77
N SER A 155 15.11 7.12 -65.08
CA SER A 155 14.32 8.26 -65.54
C SER A 155 15.23 9.29 -66.20
N ASN A 156 15.08 9.35 -67.52
CA ASN A 156 15.69 10.31 -68.42
C ASN A 156 14.76 11.53 -68.53
N ALA A 157 15.18 12.72 -68.08
CA ALA A 157 14.65 14.02 -68.52
C ALA A 157 15.47 15.20 -67.98
N SER A 158 16.37 15.70 -68.83
CA SER A 158 16.54 17.10 -69.24
C SER A 158 15.98 18.25 -68.38
N ASP A 159 16.86 19.24 -68.21
CA ASP A 159 16.61 20.70 -68.20
C ASP A 159 15.86 21.32 -67.01
N GLU A 160 16.54 22.22 -66.27
CA GLU A 160 16.45 23.67 -66.50
C GLU A 160 16.87 24.48 -65.24
N LYS A 161 18.10 25.03 -65.31
CA LYS A 161 18.43 26.46 -65.09
C LYS A 161 18.11 27.18 -63.75
N THR A 162 19.11 27.96 -63.34
CA THR A 162 19.07 29.26 -62.61
C THR A 162 18.91 29.20 -61.08
N ARG A 163 20.02 29.34 -60.34
CA ARG A 163 20.49 30.58 -59.67
C ARG A 163 19.41 31.27 -58.80
N HIS A 164 19.55 31.16 -57.48
CA HIS A 164 19.89 32.29 -56.61
C HIS A 164 20.29 31.82 -55.21
#